data_AF-A0A9E5YBF1-F1
#
_entry.id   AF-A0A9E5YBF1-F1
#
_cell.length_a   1.000
_cell.length_b   1.000
_cell.length_c   1.000
_cell.angle_alpha   90.00
_cell.angle_beta   90.00
_cell.angle_gamma   90.00
#
_symmetry.space_group_name_H-M   'P 1'
#
loop_
_entity.id
_entity.type
_entity.pdbx_description
1 polymer ?
#
loop_
_entity_poly.entity_id
_entity_poly.type
_entity_poly.pdbx_seq_one_letter_code
_entity_poly.pdbx_strand_id
1 'polypeptide(L)'
;IAKKILGGDAAVWVLVESGDPTKDDAVAELISEQLSIMNDELTLSPEIIDIAEASNLETSIHFSLVRVSRDDSAEEVFISMLMYVEQGLLGLKSSPMVFPIYARGRALDVLVGKGIKEKFIRKDCEFVIGEWGVDEGENPGVGLLMAVDWEAGIGKRWIDEDILLVGSTTLARAVRDESSDLTTSALTSYEPEANPISNRLLRNIIITILAILVVVIVISLILRPGKIAGKKGKIK
;
A
#
# COMPACT_ATOMS: atom_id res chain seq x y z
N ILE A 1 10.46 -2.19 21.92
CA ILE A 1 10.16 -2.10 20.47
C ILE A 1 10.40 -0.68 19.95
N ALA A 2 9.57 0.31 20.27
CA ALA A 2 9.70 1.66 19.72
C ALA A 2 11.08 2.31 19.89
N LYS A 3 11.70 2.16 21.07
CA LYS A 3 13.08 2.64 21.32
C LYS A 3 14.12 2.09 20.33
N LYS A 4 13.94 0.85 19.87
CA LYS A 4 14.85 0.19 18.92
C LYS A 4 14.65 0.72 17.52
N ILE A 5 13.39 0.85 17.09
CA ILE A 5 13.02 1.48 15.81
C ILE A 5 13.55 2.93 15.74
N LEU A 6 13.31 3.73 16.79
CA LEU A 6 13.86 5.09 16.89
C LEU A 6 15.39 5.12 16.93
N GLY A 7 16.01 4.01 17.33
CA GLY A 7 17.47 3.83 17.33
C GLY A 7 18.04 3.39 16.00
N GLY A 8 17.21 3.20 14.96
CA GLY A 8 17.65 2.81 13.61
C GLY A 8 17.36 1.37 13.21
N ASP A 9 16.76 0.54 14.07
CA ASP A 9 16.35 -0.81 13.67
C ASP A 9 15.29 -0.71 12.55
N ALA A 10 15.56 -1.33 11.40
CA ALA A 10 14.65 -1.41 10.27
C ALA A 10 13.35 -2.14 10.64
N ALA A 11 13.47 -3.24 11.39
CA ALA A 11 12.35 -3.89 12.06
C ALA A 11 12.76 -4.56 13.37
N VAL A 12 11.80 -4.59 14.30
CA VAL A 12 11.88 -5.38 15.53
C VAL A 12 10.96 -6.57 15.39
N TRP A 13 11.55 -7.76 15.34
CA TRP A 13 10.87 -9.03 15.31
C TRP A 13 10.41 -9.39 16.72
N VAL A 14 9.11 -9.56 16.91
CA VAL A 14 8.52 -9.91 18.20
C VAL A 14 8.09 -11.37 18.20
N LEU A 15 8.76 -12.20 18.99
CA LEU A 15 8.33 -13.55 19.29
C LEU A 15 7.35 -13.53 20.47
N VAL A 16 6.08 -13.80 20.20
CA VAL A 16 5.08 -14.12 21.21
C VAL A 16 5.17 -15.62 21.52
N GLU A 17 5.63 -15.93 22.72
CA GLU A 17 5.92 -17.28 23.19
C GLU A 17 4.66 -18.17 23.23
N SER A 18 4.82 -19.47 23.04
CA SER A 18 3.73 -20.45 23.06
C SER A 18 3.43 -21.01 24.45
N GLY A 19 4.33 -20.79 25.41
CA GLY A 19 4.32 -21.43 26.72
C GLY A 19 5.05 -22.77 26.74
N ASP A 20 5.66 -23.17 25.61
CA ASP A 20 6.52 -24.33 25.48
C ASP A 20 7.96 -23.86 25.21
N PRO A 21 8.82 -23.78 26.25
CA PRO A 21 10.16 -23.22 26.12
C PRO A 21 10.99 -23.88 25.03
N THR A 22 10.80 -25.19 24.80
CA THR A 22 11.55 -25.91 23.77
C THR A 22 11.23 -25.39 22.36
N LYS A 23 9.96 -25.11 22.10
CA LYS A 23 9.53 -24.56 20.80
C LYS A 23 9.92 -23.09 20.68
N ASP A 24 9.77 -22.34 21.76
CA ASP A 24 10.02 -20.90 21.79
C ASP A 24 11.52 -20.62 21.60
N ASP A 25 12.38 -21.42 22.25
CA ASP A 25 13.83 -21.31 22.11
C ASP A 25 14.32 -21.71 20.73
N ALA A 26 13.80 -22.79 20.16
CA ALA A 26 14.14 -23.20 18.79
C ALA A 26 13.75 -22.12 17.75
N VAL A 27 12.60 -21.46 17.95
CA VAL A 27 12.19 -20.35 17.09
C VAL A 27 13.08 -19.13 17.31
N ALA A 28 13.37 -18.77 18.56
CA ALA A 28 14.23 -17.63 18.85
C ALA A 28 15.65 -17.79 18.28
N GLU A 29 16.22 -19.00 18.36
CA GLU A 29 17.51 -19.34 17.76
C GLU A 29 17.47 -19.18 16.24
N LEU A 30 16.49 -19.79 15.57
CA LEU A 30 16.29 -19.64 14.13
C LEU A 30 16.16 -18.18 13.69
N ILE A 31 15.31 -17.40 14.37
CA ILE A 31 15.13 -15.97 14.02
C ILE A 31 16.45 -15.23 14.26
N SER A 32 17.11 -15.41 15.40
CA SER A 32 18.34 -14.69 15.72
C SER A 32 19.46 -14.97 14.71
N GLU A 33 19.62 -16.24 14.31
CA GLU A 33 20.58 -16.65 13.28
C GLU A 33 20.27 -15.97 11.94
N GLN A 34 19.01 -16.05 11.48
CA GLN A 34 18.61 -15.46 10.21
C GLN A 34 18.73 -13.94 10.22
N LEU A 35 18.36 -13.26 11.30
CA LEU A 35 18.51 -11.81 11.43
C LEU A 35 19.98 -11.39 11.43
N SER A 36 20.88 -12.19 12.03
CA SER A 36 22.32 -11.95 11.94
C SER A 36 22.79 -12.01 10.49
N ILE A 37 22.37 -13.02 9.73
CA ILE A 37 22.71 -13.15 8.32
C ILE A 37 22.14 -11.98 7.52
N MET A 38 20.90 -11.57 7.77
CA MET A 38 20.26 -10.46 7.04
C MET A 38 20.92 -9.11 7.32
N ASN A 39 21.38 -8.88 8.56
CA ASN A 39 22.12 -7.67 8.91
C ASN A 39 23.43 -7.54 8.13
N ASP A 40 24.06 -8.67 7.79
CA ASP A 40 25.34 -8.70 7.06
C ASP A 40 25.16 -8.72 5.53
N GLU A 41 24.14 -9.43 5.03
CA GLU A 41 23.95 -9.64 3.59
C GLU A 41 23.10 -8.56 2.90
N LEU A 42 22.12 -7.99 3.59
CA LEU A 42 21.22 -7.03 2.97
C LEU A 42 21.88 -5.65 2.85
N THR A 43 21.56 -4.94 1.78
CA THR A 43 22.04 -3.59 1.51
C THR A 43 20.90 -2.77 0.97
N LEU A 44 20.84 -1.50 1.35
CA LEU A 44 19.87 -0.54 0.84
C LEU A 44 20.09 -0.32 -0.67
N SER A 45 19.06 0.14 -1.38
CA SER A 45 19.23 0.49 -2.78
C SER A 45 20.19 1.68 -2.93
N PRO A 46 20.89 1.82 -4.08
CA PRO A 46 21.80 2.94 -4.31
C PRO A 46 21.14 4.31 -4.11
N GLU A 47 19.86 4.45 -4.49
CA GLU A 47 19.11 5.70 -4.31
C GLU A 47 18.93 6.06 -2.82
N ILE A 48 18.60 5.08 -1.98
CA ILE A 48 18.49 5.30 -0.52
C ILE A 48 19.86 5.58 0.09
N ILE A 49 20.93 4.93 -0.38
CA ILE A 49 22.30 5.20 0.08
C ILE A 49 22.71 6.63 -0.25
N ASP A 50 22.52 7.08 -1.49
CA ASP A 50 22.85 8.44 -1.93
C ASP A 50 22.11 9.49 -1.09
N ILE A 51 20.83 9.24 -0.79
CA ILE A 51 20.02 10.06 0.11
C ILE A 51 20.66 10.06 1.52
N ALA A 52 20.85 8.88 2.12
CA ALA A 52 21.40 8.76 3.47
C ALA A 52 22.76 9.46 3.61
N GLU A 53 23.66 9.29 2.64
CA GLU A 53 24.98 9.95 2.61
C GLU A 53 24.86 11.47 2.51
N ALA A 54 23.99 11.99 1.65
CA ALA A 54 23.75 13.43 1.51
C ALA A 54 23.27 14.08 2.83
N SER A 55 22.67 13.29 3.72
CA SER A 55 22.20 13.72 5.04
C SER A 55 23.03 13.19 6.22
N ASN A 56 24.19 12.59 5.94
CA ASN A 56 25.08 12.06 6.98
C ASN A 56 24.36 11.09 7.94
N LEU A 57 23.51 10.24 7.38
CA LEU A 57 22.81 9.16 8.07
C LEU A 57 23.58 7.84 7.92
N GLU A 58 23.38 6.95 8.88
CA GLU A 58 23.93 5.60 8.83
C GLU A 58 23.13 4.74 7.83
N THR A 59 23.84 3.98 7.00
CA THR A 59 23.26 3.09 5.98
C THR A 59 23.26 1.62 6.41
N SER A 60 23.68 1.33 7.64
CA SER A 60 23.65 -0.01 8.21
C SER A 60 22.20 -0.46 8.43
N ILE A 61 21.95 -1.74 8.15
CA ILE A 61 20.64 -2.34 8.36
C ILE A 61 20.69 -3.16 9.64
N HIS A 62 19.75 -2.90 10.54
CA HIS A 62 19.64 -3.62 11.79
C HIS A 62 18.23 -4.17 11.98
N PHE A 63 18.16 -5.49 12.18
CA PHE A 63 16.99 -6.20 12.67
C PHE A 63 17.27 -6.75 14.06
N SER A 64 16.29 -6.70 14.96
CA SER A 64 16.43 -7.27 16.29
C SER A 64 15.25 -8.13 16.70
N LEU A 65 15.50 -9.08 17.60
CA LEU A 65 14.49 -9.96 18.19
C LEU A 65 14.15 -9.50 19.60
N VAL A 66 12.85 -9.48 19.93
CA VAL A 66 12.32 -9.32 21.28
C VAL A 66 11.39 -10.49 21.57
N ARG A 67 11.57 -11.12 22.72
CA ARG A 67 10.67 -12.17 23.22
C ARG A 67 9.65 -11.57 24.17
N VAL A 68 8.40 -12.00 24.03
CA VAL A 68 7.29 -11.57 24.87
C VAL A 68 6.55 -12.81 25.35
N SER A 69 6.52 -12.99 26.67
CA SER A 69 5.74 -14.07 27.28
C SER A 69 4.26 -13.74 27.22
N ARG A 70 3.42 -14.72 26.87
CA ARG A 70 1.95 -14.55 26.87
C ARG A 70 1.37 -14.30 28.25
N ASP A 71 2.09 -14.73 29.29
CA ASP A 71 1.66 -14.63 30.67
C ASP A 71 2.14 -13.32 31.34
N ASP A 72 2.84 -12.46 30.60
CA ASP A 72 3.25 -11.16 31.10
C ASP A 72 2.06 -10.18 31.13
N SER A 73 1.55 -9.94 32.33
CA SER A 73 0.45 -9.00 32.58
C SER A 73 0.76 -7.57 32.13
N ALA A 74 2.03 -7.15 32.08
CA ALA A 74 2.39 -5.81 31.61
C ALA A 74 2.19 -5.67 30.09
N GLU A 75 2.24 -6.78 29.36
CA GLU A 75 2.19 -6.82 27.90
C GLU A 75 0.81 -7.27 27.36
N GLU A 76 -0.19 -7.48 28.23
CA GLU A 76 -1.51 -8.02 27.86
C GLU A 76 -2.19 -7.24 26.73
N VAL A 77 -2.18 -5.91 26.80
CA VAL A 77 -2.76 -5.04 25.76
C VAL A 77 -1.99 -5.16 24.45
N PHE A 78 -0.66 -5.23 24.53
CA PHE A 78 0.21 -5.36 23.37
C PHE A 78 0.03 -6.71 22.67
N ILE A 79 0.02 -7.80 23.42
CA ILE A 79 -0.26 -9.14 22.92
C ILE A 79 -1.65 -9.20 22.30
N SER A 80 -2.65 -8.58 22.93
CA SER A 80 -4.01 -8.52 22.39
C SER A 80 -4.04 -7.87 21.02
N MET A 81 -3.38 -6.71 20.83
CA MET A 81 -3.28 -6.08 19.51
C MET A 81 -2.66 -7.01 18.46
N LEU A 82 -1.57 -7.71 18.81
CA LEU A 82 -0.91 -8.64 17.90
C LEU A 82 -1.82 -9.81 17.49
N MET A 83 -2.64 -10.34 18.41
CA MET A 83 -3.55 -11.45 18.12
C MET A 83 -4.69 -11.09 17.16
N TYR A 84 -4.89 -9.80 16.88
CA TYR A 84 -5.90 -9.31 15.93
C TYR A 84 -5.30 -8.73 14.64
N VAL A 85 -3.97 -8.84 14.45
CA VAL A 85 -3.32 -8.43 13.19
C VAL A 85 -3.83 -9.25 12.00
N GLU A 86 -4.01 -10.56 12.19
CA GLU A 86 -4.57 -11.47 11.20
C GLU A 86 -5.77 -12.26 11.76
N GLN A 87 -6.71 -12.63 10.90
CA GLN A 87 -7.84 -13.45 11.29
C GLN A 87 -7.38 -14.86 11.70
N GLY A 88 -7.95 -15.38 12.79
CA GLY A 88 -7.75 -16.79 13.20
C GLY A 88 -6.57 -17.05 14.14
N LEU A 89 -5.72 -16.05 14.46
CA LEU A 89 -4.57 -16.24 15.36
C LEU A 89 -4.97 -16.70 16.77
N LEU A 90 -6.14 -16.29 17.25
CA LEU A 90 -6.67 -16.75 18.54
C LEU A 90 -6.86 -18.28 18.62
N GLY A 91 -7.05 -18.96 17.48
CA GLY A 91 -7.11 -20.42 17.42
C GLY A 91 -5.75 -21.11 17.47
N LEU A 92 -4.66 -20.35 17.34
CA LEU A 92 -3.29 -20.85 17.23
C LEU A 92 -2.42 -20.50 18.45
N LYS A 93 -3.03 -20.09 19.57
CA LYS A 93 -2.33 -19.60 20.79
C LYS A 93 -1.22 -20.52 21.33
N SER A 94 -1.35 -21.83 21.14
CA SER A 94 -0.35 -22.82 21.57
C SER A 94 0.86 -22.95 20.61
N SER A 95 0.96 -22.08 19.61
CA SER A 95 2.10 -22.02 18.69
C SER A 95 2.89 -20.72 18.89
N PRO A 96 4.22 -20.75 18.73
CA PRO A 96 5.01 -19.53 18.72
C PRO A 96 4.61 -18.67 17.52
N MET A 97 4.54 -17.37 17.72
CA MET A 97 4.15 -16.41 16.69
C MET A 97 5.19 -15.31 16.60
N VAL A 98 5.60 -14.97 15.39
CA VAL A 98 6.63 -13.96 15.15
C VAL A 98 6.05 -12.84 14.30
N PHE A 99 6.13 -11.63 14.81
CA PHE A 99 5.59 -10.42 14.19
C PHE A 99 6.73 -9.45 13.87
N PRO A 100 7.05 -9.21 12.60
CA PRO A 100 7.93 -8.12 12.21
C PRO A 100 7.22 -6.78 12.45
N ILE A 101 7.78 -5.93 13.32
CA ILE A 101 7.26 -4.58 13.58
C ILE A 101 8.22 -3.56 13.01
N TYR A 102 7.75 -2.76 12.05
CA TYR A 102 8.58 -1.84 11.28
C TYR A 102 7.92 -0.45 11.17
N ALA A 103 8.64 0.52 10.61
CA ALA A 103 8.21 1.90 10.49
C ALA A 103 7.69 2.44 11.84
N ARG A 104 6.58 3.19 11.86
CA ARG A 104 5.98 3.76 13.08
C ARG A 104 5.11 2.75 13.84
N GLY A 105 5.65 1.55 14.09
CA GLY A 105 4.95 0.49 14.84
C GLY A 105 3.92 -0.29 14.03
N ARG A 106 4.17 -0.56 12.76
CA ARG A 106 3.29 -1.39 11.92
C ARG A 106 3.74 -2.84 12.01
N ALA A 107 2.82 -3.73 12.40
CA ALA A 107 3.05 -5.17 12.38
C ALA A 107 2.74 -5.72 10.98
N LEU A 108 3.72 -6.38 10.36
CA LEU A 108 3.54 -7.11 9.11
C LEU A 108 2.77 -8.43 9.34
N ASP A 109 2.62 -9.23 8.29
CA ASP A 109 2.13 -10.60 8.34
C ASP A 109 2.88 -11.43 9.38
N VAL A 110 2.15 -12.31 10.08
CA VAL A 110 2.69 -13.11 11.17
C VAL A 110 3.21 -14.47 10.68
N LEU A 111 4.36 -14.88 11.19
CA LEU A 111 4.86 -16.23 11.00
C LEU A 111 4.48 -17.10 12.20
N VAL A 112 3.78 -18.22 11.98
CA VAL A 112 3.23 -19.06 13.06
C VAL A 112 3.76 -20.49 13.01
N GLY A 113 4.29 -20.98 14.12
CA GLY A 113 4.69 -22.37 14.31
C GLY A 113 5.57 -22.91 13.18
N LYS A 114 5.11 -23.97 12.50
CA LYS A 114 5.84 -24.59 11.36
C LYS A 114 5.95 -23.69 10.12
N GLY A 115 5.23 -22.58 10.08
CA GLY A 115 5.32 -21.56 9.05
C GLY A 115 6.55 -20.68 9.18
N ILE A 116 7.19 -20.65 10.35
CA ILE A 116 8.41 -19.88 10.61
C ILE A 116 9.57 -20.57 9.90
N LYS A 117 10.03 -19.97 8.81
CA LYS A 117 11.09 -20.52 7.93
C LYS A 117 11.97 -19.40 7.40
N GLU A 118 13.24 -19.71 7.20
CA GLU A 118 14.30 -18.83 6.66
C GLU A 118 13.84 -17.99 5.47
N LYS A 119 13.23 -18.65 4.46
CA LYS A 119 12.76 -17.96 3.25
C LYS A 119 11.73 -16.86 3.49
N PHE A 120 10.89 -17.00 4.53
CA PHE A 120 9.89 -15.99 4.86
C PHE A 120 10.51 -14.88 5.71
N ILE A 121 11.44 -15.23 6.61
CA ILE A 121 12.21 -14.26 7.38
C ILE A 121 12.98 -13.33 6.43
N ARG A 122 13.69 -13.90 5.45
CA ARG A 122 14.39 -13.13 4.41
C ARG A 122 13.44 -12.25 3.62
N LYS A 123 12.34 -12.81 3.13
CA LYS A 123 11.34 -12.07 2.35
C LYS A 123 10.83 -10.84 3.12
N ASP A 124 10.53 -11.00 4.40
CA ASP A 124 10.02 -9.90 5.23
C ASP A 124 11.11 -8.86 5.52
N CYS A 125 12.37 -9.28 5.68
CA CYS A 125 13.50 -8.36 5.82
C CYS A 125 13.74 -7.54 4.54
N GLU A 126 13.79 -8.20 3.38
CA GLU A 126 13.92 -7.57 2.05
C GLU A 126 12.76 -6.60 1.79
N PHE A 127 11.55 -6.99 2.18
CA PHE A 127 10.37 -6.16 2.11
C PHE A 127 10.57 -4.88 2.93
N VAL A 128 10.90 -4.98 4.21
CA VAL A 128 11.06 -3.85 5.14
C VAL A 128 12.05 -2.79 4.63
N ILE A 129 13.17 -3.21 4.04
CA ILE A 129 14.22 -2.32 3.54
C ILE A 129 14.02 -1.86 2.10
N GLY A 130 12.98 -2.37 1.43
CA GLY A 130 12.67 -2.02 0.06
C GLY A 130 12.29 -0.55 -0.12
N GLU A 131 12.23 -0.13 -1.37
CA GLU A 131 11.82 1.23 -1.73
C GLU A 131 10.31 1.39 -1.54
N TRP A 132 9.91 2.04 -0.44
CA TRP A 132 8.53 2.43 -0.21
C TRP A 132 8.19 3.65 -1.07
N GLY A 133 7.59 3.40 -2.23
CA GLY A 133 7.02 4.44 -3.08
C GLY A 133 5.86 5.17 -2.37
N VAL A 134 5.85 6.50 -2.46
CA VAL A 134 4.83 7.39 -1.87
C VAL A 134 3.46 7.25 -2.57
N ASP A 135 3.35 6.43 -3.62
CA ASP A 135 2.24 6.43 -4.57
C ASP A 135 1.17 5.35 -4.39
N GLU A 136 1.33 4.38 -3.47
CA GLU A 136 0.30 3.36 -3.24
C GLU A 136 -0.12 3.31 -1.77
N GLY A 137 -1.35 3.76 -1.51
CA GLY A 137 -1.95 3.99 -0.20
C GLY A 137 -2.18 2.75 0.69
N GLU A 138 -1.44 1.67 0.51
CA GLU A 138 -1.48 0.48 1.36
C GLU A 138 -0.07 0.02 1.72
N ASN A 139 0.56 0.67 2.70
CA ASN A 139 1.71 0.09 3.40
C ASN A 139 1.21 -1.11 4.21
N PRO A 140 1.52 -2.37 3.85
CA PRO A 140 0.79 -3.54 4.34
C PRO A 140 1.11 -3.86 5.80
N GLY A 141 0.20 -4.62 6.42
CA GLY A 141 0.23 -4.86 7.87
C GLY A 141 -0.63 -3.87 8.64
N VAL A 142 -0.66 -4.01 9.95
CA VAL A 142 -1.58 -3.31 10.86
C VAL A 142 -0.82 -2.36 11.77
N GLY A 143 -1.24 -1.09 11.83
CA GLY A 143 -0.68 -0.12 12.76
C GLY A 143 -1.02 -0.45 14.21
N LEU A 144 -0.01 -0.56 15.07
CA LEU A 144 -0.19 -0.81 16.49
C LEU A 144 -0.35 0.50 17.25
N LEU A 145 -1.17 0.49 18.30
CA LEU A 145 -1.29 1.64 19.20
C LEU A 145 -0.07 1.67 20.12
N MET A 146 0.82 2.63 19.91
CA MET A 146 2.03 2.81 20.71
C MET A 146 2.04 4.22 21.33
N ALA A 147 2.26 4.29 22.64
CA ALA A 147 2.44 5.56 23.36
C ALA A 147 3.86 6.10 23.12
N VAL A 148 4.11 6.58 21.90
CA VAL A 148 5.43 7.02 21.42
C VAL A 148 5.27 8.33 20.67
N ASP A 149 6.08 9.31 21.02
CA ASP A 149 6.26 10.51 20.22
C ASP A 149 7.26 10.21 19.10
N TRP A 150 6.73 9.76 17.96
CA TRP A 150 7.55 9.44 16.80
C TRP A 150 8.22 10.67 16.20
N GLU A 151 7.59 11.85 16.30
CA GLU A 151 8.14 13.09 15.72
C GLU A 151 9.30 13.61 16.56
N ALA A 152 9.23 13.51 17.89
CA ALA A 152 10.36 13.86 18.75
C ALA A 152 11.55 12.89 18.61
N GLY A 153 11.28 11.64 18.22
CA GLY A 153 12.29 10.58 18.10
C GLY A 153 12.94 10.49 16.72
N ILE A 154 12.26 10.92 15.66
CA ILE A 154 12.82 11.01 14.30
C ILE A 154 13.61 12.33 14.24
N GLY A 155 14.85 12.29 13.73
CA GLY A 155 15.66 13.50 13.56
C GLY A 155 15.00 14.55 12.64
N LYS A 156 15.67 15.69 12.42
CA LYS A 156 15.12 16.80 11.61
C LYS A 156 14.50 16.29 10.30
N ARG A 157 13.22 16.62 10.11
CA ARG A 157 12.47 16.32 8.90
C ARG A 157 13.13 17.02 7.71
N TRP A 158 13.21 16.34 6.58
CA TRP A 158 13.85 16.83 5.35
C TRP A 158 12.98 17.84 4.58
N ILE A 159 11.73 17.96 4.98
CA ILE A 159 10.82 18.98 4.48
C ILE A 159 10.86 20.10 5.51
N ASP A 160 11.51 21.21 5.16
CA ASP A 160 11.41 22.46 5.90
C ASP A 160 9.94 22.72 6.25
N GLU A 161 9.70 23.03 7.52
CA GLU A 161 8.41 23.57 7.97
C GLU A 161 8.18 24.90 7.25
N ASP A 162 7.43 24.82 6.15
CA ASP A 162 6.38 25.75 5.71
C ASP A 162 6.16 25.61 4.19
N ILE A 163 5.78 24.41 3.72
CA ILE A 163 4.87 24.38 2.57
C ILE A 163 3.52 24.78 3.16
N LEU A 164 3.28 26.09 3.29
CA LEU A 164 1.94 26.62 3.42
C LEU A 164 1.12 25.90 2.36
N LEU A 165 0.03 25.25 2.78
CA LEU A 165 -0.94 24.68 1.86
C LEU A 165 -1.63 25.83 1.14
N VAL A 166 -0.91 26.48 0.20
CA VAL A 166 -1.45 27.52 -0.63
C VAL A 166 -2.48 26.84 -1.50
N GLY A 167 -3.76 27.14 -1.24
CA GLY A 167 -4.85 26.66 -2.07
C GLY A 167 -4.53 26.93 -3.54
N SER A 168 -5.03 26.08 -4.43
CA SER A 168 -4.77 26.14 -5.88
C SER A 168 -5.00 27.53 -6.50
N THR A 169 -5.83 28.36 -5.85
CA THR A 169 -6.06 29.77 -6.20
C THR A 169 -4.82 30.66 -6.08
N THR A 170 -3.93 30.39 -5.12
CA THR A 170 -2.69 31.13 -4.87
C THR A 170 -1.59 30.72 -5.86
N LEU A 171 -1.49 29.43 -6.17
CA LEU A 171 -0.64 28.90 -7.24
C LEU A 171 -1.05 29.47 -8.61
N ALA A 172 -2.37 29.49 -8.90
CA ALA A 172 -2.91 30.08 -10.12
C ALA A 172 -2.78 31.62 -10.19
N ARG A 173 -2.44 32.27 -9.07
CA ARG A 173 -2.16 33.71 -8.98
C ARG A 173 -0.68 33.99 -9.17
N ALA A 174 0.20 33.21 -8.55
CA ALA A 174 1.64 33.27 -8.76
C ALA A 174 2.02 33.05 -10.24
N VAL A 175 1.41 32.05 -10.89
CA VAL A 175 1.58 31.79 -12.34
C VAL A 175 1.07 32.96 -13.20
N ARG A 176 0.07 33.72 -12.72
CA ARG A 176 -0.49 34.87 -13.43
C ARG A 176 0.36 36.13 -13.28
N ASP A 177 0.93 36.35 -12.10
CA ASP A 177 1.81 37.49 -11.84
C ASP A 177 3.16 37.30 -12.54
N GLU A 178 3.69 36.07 -12.60
CA GLU A 178 4.91 35.73 -13.36
C GLU A 178 4.71 35.84 -14.89
N SER A 179 3.48 35.63 -15.37
CA SER A 179 3.12 35.87 -16.78
C SER A 179 2.95 37.35 -17.14
N SER A 180 2.97 38.28 -16.17
CA SER A 180 2.79 39.71 -16.44
C SER A 180 4.07 40.40 -16.92
N ASP A 181 5.26 39.85 -16.62
CA ASP A 181 6.55 40.45 -16.96
C ASP A 181 7.18 39.95 -18.29
N LEU A 182 6.49 39.06 -19.02
CA LEU A 182 6.90 38.62 -20.36
C LEU A 182 5.80 38.85 -21.40
N THR A 183 5.30 40.08 -21.48
CA THR A 183 4.53 40.54 -22.65
C THR A 183 5.42 41.38 -23.57
N THR A 184 6.36 40.73 -24.26
CA THR A 184 6.78 41.15 -25.61
C THR A 184 7.40 39.96 -26.32
N SER A 185 6.90 39.70 -27.52
CA SER A 185 7.42 38.75 -28.51
C SER A 185 6.94 37.30 -28.39
N ALA A 186 5.69 37.05 -28.78
CA ALA A 186 5.36 36.10 -29.86
C ALA A 186 3.84 35.87 -29.92
N LEU A 187 3.09 36.80 -30.53
CA LEU A 187 1.75 36.49 -31.05
C LEU A 187 1.91 36.06 -32.50
N THR A 188 2.27 34.80 -32.71
CA THR A 188 1.96 34.10 -33.95
C THR A 188 0.58 33.49 -33.78
N SER A 189 -0.34 33.90 -34.64
CA SER A 189 -1.71 33.42 -34.77
C SER A 189 -1.82 31.89 -34.75
N TYR A 190 -2.62 31.35 -33.82
CA TYR A 190 -3.12 29.98 -33.89
C TYR A 190 -4.65 30.03 -34.01
N GLU A 191 -5.15 29.72 -35.22
CA GLU A 191 -6.55 29.35 -35.44
C GLU A 191 -6.81 27.98 -34.79
N PRO A 192 -7.97 27.75 -34.16
CA PRO A 192 -8.26 26.46 -33.55
C PRO A 192 -8.58 25.44 -34.64
N GLU A 193 -7.67 24.51 -34.91
CA GLU A 193 -7.98 23.34 -35.73
C GLU A 193 -9.01 22.45 -35.01
N ALA A 194 -10.09 22.12 -35.72
CA ALA A 194 -11.16 21.26 -35.23
C ALA A 194 -10.63 19.86 -34.91
N ASN A 195 -10.76 19.45 -33.64
CA ASN A 195 -10.21 18.22 -33.10
C ASN A 195 -10.79 16.95 -33.80
N PRO A 196 -9.98 16.20 -34.59
CA PRO A 196 -10.46 15.09 -35.42
C PRO A 196 -10.83 13.82 -34.64
N ILE A 197 -10.60 13.79 -33.32
CA ILE A 197 -10.88 12.63 -32.46
C ILE A 197 -12.38 12.55 -32.09
N SER A 198 -13.04 13.69 -31.85
CA SER A 198 -14.46 13.74 -31.48
C SER A 198 -15.36 13.18 -32.59
N ASN A 199 -15.08 13.53 -33.84
CA ASN A 199 -15.88 13.11 -34.99
C ASN A 199 -15.79 11.61 -35.28
N ARG A 200 -14.69 10.95 -34.90
CA ARG A 200 -14.53 9.50 -35.08
C ARG A 200 -15.36 8.69 -34.08
N LEU A 201 -15.42 9.14 -32.82
CA LEU A 201 -16.23 8.49 -31.79
C LEU A 201 -17.73 8.67 -32.07
N LEU A 202 -18.16 9.89 -32.39
CA LEU A 202 -19.56 10.18 -32.74
C LEU A 202 -20.02 9.37 -33.96
N ARG A 203 -19.18 9.27 -35.00
CA ARG A 203 -19.49 8.45 -36.18
C ARG A 203 -19.59 6.97 -35.85
N ASN A 204 -18.68 6.42 -35.04
CA ASN A 204 -18.72 5.01 -34.67
C ASN A 204 -19.96 4.69 -33.82
N ILE A 205 -20.34 5.58 -32.89
CA ILE A 205 -21.56 5.44 -32.09
C ILE A 205 -22.81 5.42 -33.00
N ILE A 206 -22.91 6.37 -33.94
CA ILE A 206 -24.05 6.44 -34.88
C ILE A 206 -24.15 5.15 -35.71
N ILE A 207 -23.03 4.64 -36.23
CA ILE A 207 -23.01 3.39 -37.02
C ILE A 207 -23.50 2.20 -36.17
N THR A 208 -23.05 2.09 -34.92
CA THR A 208 -23.48 0.99 -34.04
C THR A 208 -24.97 1.04 -33.73
N ILE A 209 -25.53 2.22 -33.46
CA ILE A 209 -26.97 2.38 -33.21
C ILE A 209 -27.78 1.98 -34.45
N LEU A 210 -27.33 2.38 -35.63
CA LEU A 210 -28.01 2.09 -36.89
C LEU A 210 -27.97 0.59 -37.22
N ALA A 211 -26.86 -0.09 -36.94
CA ALA A 211 -26.74 -1.53 -37.11
C ALA A 211 -27.70 -2.29 -36.18
N ILE A 212 -27.81 -1.90 -34.91
CA ILE A 212 -28.74 -2.50 -33.96
C ILE A 212 -30.20 -2.31 -34.42
N LEU A 213 -30.55 -1.11 -34.90
CA LEU A 213 -31.90 -0.83 -35.40
C LEU A 213 -32.27 -1.73 -36.58
N VAL A 214 -31.35 -1.92 -37.53
CA VAL A 214 -31.57 -2.81 -38.69
C VAL A 214 -31.81 -4.25 -38.24
N VAL A 215 -31.02 -4.75 -37.29
CA VAL A 215 -31.21 -6.10 -36.72
C VAL A 215 -32.59 -6.23 -36.09
N VAL A 216 -33.04 -5.25 -35.32
CA VAL A 216 -34.38 -5.25 -34.70
C VAL A 216 -35.49 -5.24 -35.76
N ILE A 217 -35.36 -4.47 -36.84
CA ILE A 217 -36.33 -4.45 -37.94
C ILE A 217 -36.39 -5.80 -38.65
N VAL A 218 -35.24 -6.41 -38.94
CA VAL A 218 -35.18 -7.73 -39.59
C VAL A 218 -35.82 -8.80 -38.71
N ILE A 219 -35.52 -8.81 -37.41
CA ILE A 219 -36.14 -9.72 -36.45
C ILE A 219 -37.66 -9.47 -36.40
N SER A 220 -38.11 -8.22 -36.38
CA SER A 220 -39.54 -7.90 -36.39
C SER A 220 -40.26 -8.30 -37.68
N LEU A 221 -39.57 -8.34 -38.83
CA LEU A 221 -40.13 -8.80 -40.09
C LEU A 221 -40.19 -10.33 -40.16
N ILE A 222 -39.21 -11.03 -39.59
CA ILE A 222 -39.20 -12.50 -39.49
C ILE A 222 -40.26 -12.98 -38.49
N LEU A 223 -40.48 -12.24 -37.39
CA LEU A 223 -41.45 -12.59 -36.36
C LEU A 223 -42.89 -12.18 -36.66
N ARG A 224 -43.19 -11.54 -37.82
CA ARG A 224 -44.59 -11.24 -38.20
C ARG A 224 -45.29 -12.53 -38.66
N PRO A 225 -46.21 -13.11 -37.88
CA PRO A 225 -46.98 -14.27 -38.31
C PRO A 225 -48.00 -13.81 -39.35
N GLY A 226 -48.03 -14.48 -40.50
CA GLY A 226 -48.96 -14.20 -41.59
C GLY A 226 -50.41 -14.20 -41.10
N LYS A 227 -51.15 -13.10 -41.39
CA LYS A 227 -52.59 -12.98 -41.16
C LYS A 227 -53.32 -14.02 -42.02
N ILE A 228 -53.66 -15.17 -41.42
CA ILE A 228 -54.71 -16.05 -41.94
C ILE A 228 -56.05 -15.54 -41.40
N ALA A 229 -56.94 -15.25 -42.33
CA ALA A 229 -58.31 -14.81 -42.11
C ALA A 229 -59.12 -15.85 -41.30
N GLY A 230 -59.94 -15.40 -40.35
CA GLY A 230 -60.78 -16.33 -39.60
C GLY A 230 -61.75 -15.70 -38.60
N LYS A 231 -62.95 -15.37 -39.08
CA LYS A 231 -64.26 -15.42 -38.40
C LYS A 231 -64.50 -14.55 -37.15
N LYS A 232 -65.34 -13.53 -37.38
CA LYS A 232 -66.21 -12.87 -36.39
C LYS A 232 -67.17 -13.90 -35.76
N GLY A 233 -67.11 -14.05 -34.44
CA GLY A 233 -68.19 -14.60 -33.61
C GLY A 233 -68.92 -13.47 -32.90
N LYS A 234 -70.21 -13.28 -33.24
CA LYS A 234 -71.14 -12.34 -32.63
C LYS A 234 -71.97 -13.08 -31.57
N ILE A 235 -72.08 -12.44 -30.40
CA ILE A 235 -73.31 -12.17 -29.62
C ILE A 235 -73.97 -13.32 -28.83
N LYS A 236 -74.06 -13.03 -27.51
CA LYS A 236 -75.06 -13.34 -26.47
C LYS A 236 -75.42 -14.80 -26.21
#